data_AF-F6RSF3-F1
#
_entry.id   AF-F6RSF3-F1
#
_cell.length_a   1.000
_cell.length_b   1.000
_cell.length_c   1.000
_cell.angle_alpha   90.00
_cell.angle_beta   90.00
_cell.angle_gamma   90.00
#
_symmetry.space_group_name_H-M   'P 1'
#
loop_
_entity.id
_entity.type
_entity.pdbx_description
1 polymer ?
#
loop_
_entity_poly.entity_id
_entity_poly.type
_entity_poly.pdbx_seq_one_letter_code
_entity_poly.pdbx_strand_id
1 'polypeptide(L)'
;MVVSPLNCAPAKISQHTSKYSPSTNMNARELCDNDDLATSLVLDPYLGFATHKMNTRFRSVRGRNDELAITIEEFHFVPNYEDTYNKLVSGEWSRLYFMNKSSRQQQVFKNHVFRYLGMFDPECGFSIQPCNRYTLEDGGAKIVSTRDWCKNDKMNLLVGCIAELTKDDESSLLVPGRNDFSVMFSTRKNCAQLWLGPASFINHDCRPNCCFVSTGRDTACVRVLRD
;
A
#
# COMPACT_ATOMS: atom_id res chain seq x y z
N MET A 1 -1.89 -15.18 0.15
CA MET A 1 -0.48 -14.92 -0.22
C MET A 1 0.26 -14.52 1.02
N VAL A 2 1.50 -14.99 1.19
CA VAL A 2 2.32 -14.74 2.38
C VAL A 2 3.79 -14.58 2.01
N VAL A 3 4.49 -13.71 2.74
CA VAL A 3 5.91 -13.37 2.53
C VAL A 3 6.74 -13.63 3.79
N SER A 4 8.06 -13.72 3.66
CA SER A 4 8.97 -13.76 4.80
C SER A 4 9.93 -12.58 4.74
N PRO A 5 10.05 -11.76 5.82
CA PRO A 5 11.07 -10.71 5.91
C PRO A 5 12.48 -11.26 5.74
N LEU A 6 12.72 -12.50 6.17
CA LEU A 6 14.03 -13.16 6.17
C LEU A 6 14.43 -13.72 4.79
N ASN A 7 13.47 -13.96 3.89
CA ASN A 7 13.72 -14.49 2.54
C ASN A 7 13.77 -13.41 1.45
N CYS A 8 13.81 -12.13 1.84
CA CYS A 8 14.33 -11.08 0.98
C CYS A 8 15.85 -11.26 0.84
N ALA A 9 16.26 -12.33 0.14
CA ALA A 9 17.61 -12.40 -0.41
C ALA A 9 17.88 -11.05 -1.08
N PRO A 10 19.05 -10.42 -0.87
CA PRO A 10 19.37 -9.19 -1.55
C PRO A 10 19.10 -9.46 -3.02
N ALA A 11 18.13 -8.75 -3.60
CA ALA A 11 17.84 -8.90 -5.01
C ALA A 11 19.21 -8.81 -5.69
N LYS A 12 19.66 -9.90 -6.32
CA LYS A 12 20.78 -9.81 -7.24
C LYS A 12 20.24 -8.86 -8.29
N ILE A 13 20.65 -7.60 -8.19
CA ILE A 13 20.40 -6.59 -9.19
C ILE A 13 21.16 -7.14 -10.40
N SER A 14 20.45 -7.89 -11.25
CA SER A 14 20.87 -8.04 -12.62
C SER A 14 21.02 -6.61 -13.12
N GLN A 15 22.22 -6.24 -13.53
CA GLN A 15 22.55 -4.92 -14.08
C GLN A 15 21.90 -4.73 -15.46
N HIS A 16 20.63 -5.10 -15.61
CA HIS A 16 19.80 -4.52 -16.65
C HIS A 16 19.33 -3.17 -16.14
N THR A 17 19.99 -2.14 -16.65
CA THR A 17 19.61 -0.73 -16.54
C THR A 17 18.14 -0.57 -16.98
N SER A 18 17.20 -0.65 -16.04
CA SER A 18 15.84 -0.16 -16.25
C SER A 18 15.91 1.36 -16.23
N LYS A 19 15.92 1.94 -17.44
CA LYS A 19 15.76 3.37 -17.63
C LYS A 19 14.34 3.73 -17.16
N TYR A 20 14.24 4.56 -16.11
CA TYR A 20 13.02 5.24 -15.63
C TYR A 20 11.93 4.41 -14.94
N SER A 21 12.23 3.74 -13.82
CA SER A 21 11.16 3.52 -12.82
C SER A 21 10.95 4.80 -12.01
N PRO A 22 9.77 5.43 -12.05
CA PRO A 22 9.53 6.69 -11.33
C PRO A 22 9.58 6.46 -9.81
N SER A 23 10.37 7.30 -9.15
CA SER A 23 10.42 7.42 -7.69
C SER A 23 9.05 7.87 -7.16
N THR A 24 8.59 7.32 -6.03
CA THR A 24 7.42 7.83 -5.30
C THR A 24 7.63 9.26 -4.82
N ASN A 25 8.88 9.64 -4.56
CA ASN A 25 9.27 10.98 -4.14
C ASN A 25 8.58 11.45 -2.84
N MET A 26 8.18 10.50 -1.98
CA MET A 26 7.62 10.76 -0.64
C MET A 26 8.71 10.63 0.43
N ASN A 27 8.70 11.52 1.41
CA ASN A 27 9.34 11.24 2.70
C ASN A 27 8.44 10.34 3.57
N ALA A 28 8.93 9.87 4.72
CA ALA A 28 8.20 8.96 5.60
C ALA A 28 6.85 9.53 6.06
N ARG A 29 6.82 10.81 6.45
CA ARG A 29 5.58 11.48 6.89
C ARG A 29 4.56 11.61 5.76
N GLU A 30 5.00 12.02 4.57
CA GLU A 30 4.13 12.09 3.40
C GLU A 30 3.58 10.71 3.02
N LEU A 31 4.40 9.65 3.16
CA LEU A 31 3.94 8.29 2.92
C LEU A 31 2.88 7.87 3.94
N CYS A 32 3.08 8.14 5.24
CA CYS A 32 2.07 7.89 6.28
C CYS A 32 0.74 8.60 5.98
N ASP A 33 0.80 9.92 5.75
CA ASP A 33 -0.40 10.75 5.55
C ASP A 33 -1.18 10.32 4.28
N ASN A 34 -0.46 10.04 3.21
CA ASN A 34 -1.07 9.62 1.94
C ASN A 34 -1.65 8.22 2.03
N ASP A 35 -1.01 7.30 2.75
CA ASP A 35 -1.48 5.92 2.90
C ASP A 35 -2.73 5.84 3.78
N ASP A 36 -2.74 6.56 4.90
CA ASP A 36 -3.90 6.66 5.78
C ASP A 36 -5.12 7.22 5.04
N LEU A 37 -4.91 8.29 4.26
CA LEU A 37 -5.99 8.88 3.48
C LEU A 37 -6.44 7.96 2.33
N ALA A 38 -5.50 7.35 1.59
CA ALA A 38 -5.83 6.48 0.47
C ALA A 38 -6.58 5.22 0.93
N THR A 39 -6.14 4.57 2.01
CA THR A 39 -6.86 3.43 2.61
C THR A 39 -8.25 3.83 3.08
N SER A 40 -8.41 5.01 3.69
CA SER A 40 -9.72 5.51 4.13
C SER A 40 -10.71 5.83 3.01
N LEU A 41 -10.22 6.14 1.81
CA LEU A 41 -11.05 6.43 0.64
C LEU A 41 -11.36 5.16 -0.17
N VAL A 42 -10.44 4.20 -0.20
CA VAL A 42 -10.52 3.05 -1.10
C VAL A 42 -10.82 1.75 -0.35
N LEU A 43 -10.01 1.38 0.64
CA LEU A 43 -10.09 0.07 1.28
C LEU A 43 -11.12 0.02 2.40
N ASP A 44 -11.13 1.02 3.28
CA ASP A 44 -11.99 1.00 4.46
C ASP A 44 -13.49 0.97 4.09
N PRO A 45 -13.97 1.75 3.10
CA PRO A 45 -15.36 1.65 2.65
C PRO A 45 -15.69 0.30 2.02
N TYR A 46 -14.78 -0.26 1.22
CA TYR A 46 -14.96 -1.57 0.58
C TYR A 46 -15.00 -2.72 1.60
N LEU A 47 -14.13 -2.69 2.61
CA LEU A 47 -14.04 -3.73 3.64
C LEU A 47 -15.09 -3.56 4.75
N GLY A 48 -15.67 -2.37 4.90
CA GLY A 48 -16.64 -2.05 5.94
C GLY A 48 -16.03 -1.82 7.33
N PHE A 49 -14.70 -1.71 7.43
CA PHE A 49 -13.99 -1.40 8.68
C PHE A 49 -12.70 -0.61 8.39
N ALA A 50 -12.17 0.06 9.41
CA ALA A 50 -10.90 0.78 9.29
C ALA A 50 -9.72 -0.21 9.28
N THR A 51 -8.97 -0.25 8.18
CA THR A 51 -7.68 -0.95 8.09
C THR A 51 -6.60 -0.21 8.88
N HIS A 52 -5.41 -0.80 8.99
CA HIS A 52 -4.27 -0.20 9.70
C HIS A 52 -4.03 1.27 9.29
N LYS A 53 -3.62 2.09 10.27
CA LYS A 53 -3.30 3.51 10.07
C LYS A 53 -1.99 3.85 10.79
N MET A 54 -1.17 4.67 10.15
CA MET A 54 0.04 5.22 10.74
C MET A 54 -0.29 6.27 11.80
N ASN A 55 -1.25 7.15 11.53
CA ASN A 55 -1.71 8.10 12.52
C ASN A 55 -2.67 7.41 13.50
N THR A 56 -2.21 7.21 14.74
CA THR A 56 -2.99 6.58 15.83
C THR A 56 -4.28 7.33 16.21
N ARG A 57 -4.48 8.55 15.69
CA ARG A 57 -5.68 9.38 15.88
C ARG A 57 -6.35 9.74 14.54
N PHE A 58 -6.09 8.96 13.49
CA PHE A 58 -6.66 9.19 12.17
C PHE A 58 -8.19 9.25 12.24
N ARG A 59 -8.78 10.14 11.41
CA ARG A 59 -10.23 10.26 11.26
C ARG A 59 -10.57 10.29 9.77
N SER A 60 -11.39 9.35 9.34
CA SER A 60 -11.89 9.28 7.98
C SER A 60 -12.85 10.44 7.66
N VAL A 61 -13.07 10.67 6.36
CA VAL A 61 -14.06 11.62 5.86
C VAL A 61 -15.46 11.10 6.23
N ARG A 62 -16.17 11.85 7.07
CA ARG A 62 -17.47 11.42 7.60
C ARG A 62 -18.54 11.37 6.52
N GLY A 63 -19.42 10.36 6.59
CA GLY A 63 -20.68 10.31 5.85
C GLY A 63 -20.58 9.98 4.36
N ARG A 64 -19.42 9.49 3.89
CA ARG A 64 -19.20 9.11 2.48
C ARG A 64 -18.97 7.62 2.24
N ASN A 65 -19.02 6.78 3.27
CA ASN A 65 -18.64 5.36 3.15
C ASN A 65 -19.45 4.65 2.06
N ASP A 66 -20.77 4.80 2.02
CA ASP A 66 -21.62 4.14 1.01
C ASP A 66 -21.30 4.61 -0.41
N GLU A 67 -21.13 5.93 -0.60
CA GLU A 67 -20.74 6.54 -1.89
C GLU A 67 -19.38 6.03 -2.38
N LEU A 68 -18.40 5.97 -1.46
CA LEU A 68 -17.06 5.48 -1.76
C LEU A 68 -17.08 3.99 -2.09
N ALA A 69 -17.82 3.16 -1.34
CA ALA A 69 -17.97 1.74 -1.61
C ALA A 69 -18.56 1.49 -3.01
N ILE A 70 -19.65 2.19 -3.36
CA ILE A 70 -20.25 2.12 -4.70
C ILE A 70 -19.23 2.53 -5.78
N THR A 71 -18.45 3.59 -5.53
CA THR A 71 -17.42 4.06 -6.48
C THR A 71 -16.34 3.00 -6.74
N ILE A 72 -15.94 2.23 -5.71
CA ILE A 72 -14.97 1.13 -5.86
C ILE A 72 -15.61 -0.08 -6.56
N GLU A 73 -16.87 -0.40 -6.26
CA GLU A 73 -17.60 -1.46 -6.96
C GLU A 73 -17.77 -1.14 -8.45
N GLU A 74 -18.12 0.10 -8.82
CA GLU A 74 -18.21 0.56 -10.21
C GLU A 74 -16.87 0.40 -10.96
N PHE A 75 -15.77 0.78 -10.30
CA PHE A 75 -14.42 0.67 -10.88
C PHE A 75 -14.07 -0.78 -11.25
N HIS A 76 -14.52 -1.76 -10.45
CA HIS A 76 -14.27 -3.17 -10.73
C HIS A 76 -14.89 -3.63 -12.06
N PHE A 77 -16.05 -3.10 -12.43
CA PHE A 77 -16.74 -3.46 -13.68
C PHE A 77 -16.25 -2.66 -14.88
N VAL A 78 -15.97 -1.37 -14.69
CA VAL A 78 -15.52 -0.46 -15.76
C VAL A 78 -14.32 0.36 -15.24
N PRO A 79 -13.10 -0.17 -15.35
CA PRO A 79 -11.93 0.46 -14.74
C PRO A 79 -11.60 1.78 -15.45
N ASN A 80 -11.73 2.88 -14.71
CA ASN A 80 -11.28 4.21 -15.12
C ASN A 80 -10.61 4.93 -13.94
N TYR A 81 -9.30 4.82 -13.85
CA TYR A 81 -8.52 5.36 -12.74
C TYR A 81 -8.73 6.87 -12.51
N GLU A 82 -8.76 7.64 -13.59
CA GLU A 82 -8.90 9.10 -13.53
C GLU A 82 -10.28 9.52 -13.03
N ASP A 83 -11.34 8.95 -13.61
CA ASP A 83 -12.72 9.23 -13.20
C ASP A 83 -12.96 8.81 -11.75
N THR A 84 -12.55 7.58 -11.41
CA THR A 84 -12.70 7.05 -10.04
C THR A 84 -11.94 7.92 -9.04
N TYR A 85 -10.70 8.34 -9.32
CA TYR A 85 -10.00 9.25 -8.43
C TYR A 85 -10.75 10.57 -8.24
N ASN A 86 -11.24 11.19 -9.32
CA ASN A 86 -11.99 12.44 -9.22
C ASN A 86 -13.27 12.28 -8.38
N LYS A 87 -13.99 11.16 -8.49
CA LYS A 87 -15.13 10.81 -7.62
C LYS A 87 -14.71 10.66 -6.16
N LEU A 88 -13.63 9.91 -5.89
CA LEU A 88 -13.11 9.69 -4.54
C LEU A 88 -12.72 11.02 -3.88
N VAL A 89 -12.04 11.92 -4.60
CA VAL A 89 -11.62 13.24 -4.11
C VAL A 89 -12.62 14.36 -4.39
N SER A 90 -13.91 14.05 -4.54
CA SER A 90 -14.96 15.07 -4.69
C SER A 90 -15.48 15.59 -3.34
N GLY A 91 -16.12 16.77 -3.37
CA GLY A 91 -16.75 17.40 -2.21
C GLY A 91 -15.89 18.43 -1.48
N GLU A 92 -16.48 19.06 -0.46
CA GLU A 92 -15.87 20.22 0.21
C GLU A 92 -14.63 19.87 1.03
N TRP A 93 -14.57 18.66 1.60
CA TRP A 93 -13.41 18.20 2.39
C TRP A 93 -12.13 18.18 1.55
N SER A 94 -12.21 17.78 0.27
CA SER A 94 -11.04 17.64 -0.58
C SER A 94 -10.51 19.01 -0.98
N ARG A 95 -11.41 19.96 -1.28
CA ARG A 95 -11.06 21.36 -1.53
C ARG A 95 -10.23 21.95 -0.37
N LEU A 96 -10.68 21.73 0.86
CA LEU A 96 -9.98 22.20 2.07
C LEU A 96 -8.65 21.47 2.28
N TYR A 97 -8.62 20.14 2.07
CA TYR A 97 -7.41 19.33 2.23
C TYR A 97 -6.30 19.71 1.24
N PHE A 98 -6.67 19.95 -0.02
CA PHE A 98 -5.70 20.25 -1.09
C PHE A 98 -5.35 21.73 -1.23
N MET A 99 -6.07 22.65 -0.56
CA MET A 99 -5.84 24.09 -0.66
C MET A 99 -4.37 24.51 -0.39
N ASN A 100 -3.71 23.82 0.54
CA ASN A 100 -2.32 24.11 0.93
C ASN A 100 -1.32 23.06 0.40
N LYS A 101 -1.71 22.22 -0.55
CA LYS A 101 -0.85 21.19 -1.14
C LYS A 101 -0.33 21.65 -2.49
N SER A 102 0.98 21.56 -2.69
CA SER A 102 1.61 21.82 -4.00
C SER A 102 1.14 20.83 -5.07
N SER A 103 1.27 21.18 -6.35
CA SER A 103 0.93 20.29 -7.46
C SER A 103 1.69 18.94 -7.38
N ARG A 104 2.94 18.96 -6.88
CA ARG A 104 3.71 17.75 -6.61
C ARG A 104 3.02 16.87 -5.58
N GLN A 105 2.62 17.44 -4.43
CA GLN A 105 1.98 16.68 -3.35
C GLN A 105 0.64 16.09 -3.80
N GLN A 106 -0.15 16.84 -4.57
CA GLN A 106 -1.39 16.35 -5.16
C GLN A 106 -1.15 15.18 -6.11
N GLN A 107 -0.15 15.29 -7.01
CA GLN A 107 0.18 14.21 -7.94
C GLN A 107 0.70 12.96 -7.23
N VAL A 108 1.52 13.13 -6.20
CA VAL A 108 2.05 12.02 -5.40
C VAL A 108 0.93 11.29 -4.68
N PHE A 109 0.00 12.02 -4.06
CA PHE A 109 -1.19 11.45 -3.43
C PHE A 109 -2.06 10.70 -4.45
N LYS A 110 -2.35 11.33 -5.60
CA LYS A 110 -3.11 10.70 -6.70
C LYS A 110 -2.50 9.38 -7.15
N ASN A 111 -1.19 9.35 -7.37
CA ASN A 111 -0.48 8.13 -7.73
C ASN A 111 -0.57 7.07 -6.61
N HIS A 112 -0.62 7.47 -5.34
CA HIS A 112 -0.79 6.54 -4.22
C HIS A 112 -2.20 5.94 -4.19
N VAL A 113 -3.24 6.75 -4.45
CA VAL A 113 -4.62 6.26 -4.63
C VAL A 113 -4.71 5.28 -5.80
N PHE A 114 -4.04 5.57 -6.93
CA PHE A 114 -4.01 4.65 -8.08
C PHE A 114 -3.43 3.27 -7.75
N ARG A 115 -2.44 3.20 -6.85
CA ARG A 115 -1.91 1.89 -6.41
C ARG A 115 -2.96 1.07 -5.68
N TYR A 116 -3.78 1.71 -4.85
CA TYR A 116 -4.90 1.06 -4.17
C TYR A 116 -6.04 0.69 -5.13
N LEU A 117 -6.39 1.55 -6.08
CA LEU A 117 -7.34 1.20 -7.15
C LEU A 117 -6.86 -0.01 -7.96
N GLY A 118 -5.55 -0.15 -8.18
CA GLY A 118 -4.96 -1.34 -8.82
C GLY A 118 -5.23 -2.66 -8.10
N MET A 119 -5.66 -2.67 -6.84
CA MET A 119 -6.11 -3.88 -6.15
C MET A 119 -7.49 -4.36 -6.60
N PHE A 120 -8.26 -3.51 -7.27
CA PHE A 120 -9.62 -3.78 -7.76
C PHE A 120 -9.68 -3.91 -9.29
N ASP A 121 -8.54 -3.66 -9.96
CA ASP A 121 -8.40 -3.84 -11.39
C ASP A 121 -8.67 -5.32 -11.76
N PRO A 122 -9.50 -5.61 -12.77
CA PRO A 122 -9.79 -6.99 -13.19
C PRO A 122 -8.55 -7.84 -13.49
N GLU A 123 -7.43 -7.21 -13.87
CA GLU A 123 -6.18 -7.91 -14.21
C GLU A 123 -5.26 -8.14 -13.00
N CYS A 124 -5.62 -7.67 -11.79
CA CYS A 124 -4.72 -7.72 -10.63
C CYS A 124 -4.39 -9.15 -10.16
N GLY A 125 -5.33 -10.09 -10.31
CA GLY A 125 -5.15 -11.50 -9.96
C GLY A 125 -5.02 -11.80 -8.46
N PHE A 126 -5.45 -10.88 -7.61
CA PHE A 126 -5.59 -11.06 -6.17
C PHE A 126 -6.77 -10.26 -5.62
N SER A 127 -7.15 -10.49 -4.36
CA SER A 127 -8.16 -9.71 -3.66
C SER A 127 -7.73 -9.48 -2.22
N ILE A 128 -8.13 -8.34 -1.64
CA ILE A 128 -8.05 -8.10 -0.20
C ILE A 128 -9.28 -8.66 0.51
N GLN A 129 -9.09 -9.26 1.68
CA GLN A 129 -10.16 -9.83 2.50
C GLN A 129 -9.92 -9.57 3.99
N PRO A 130 -10.98 -9.57 4.83
CA PRO A 130 -10.82 -9.51 6.29
C PRO A 130 -9.97 -10.67 6.82
N CYS A 131 -9.18 -10.41 7.87
CA CYS A 131 -8.31 -11.39 8.50
C CYS A 131 -8.29 -11.23 10.02
N ASN A 132 -8.85 -12.21 10.73
CA ASN A 132 -8.92 -12.23 12.20
C ASN A 132 -7.94 -13.24 12.81
N ARG A 133 -6.87 -13.60 12.09
CA ARG A 133 -5.92 -14.65 12.51
C ARG A 133 -4.95 -14.16 13.59
N TYR A 134 -4.57 -12.89 13.56
CA TYR A 134 -3.52 -12.32 14.42
C TYR A 134 -4.16 -11.54 15.57
N THR A 135 -3.85 -11.94 16.81
CA THR A 135 -4.50 -11.40 18.03
C THR A 135 -4.09 -9.97 18.37
N LEU A 136 -3.03 -9.45 17.75
CA LEU A 136 -2.48 -8.12 17.99
C LEU A 136 -3.04 -7.07 17.02
N GLU A 137 -3.84 -7.49 16.03
CA GLU A 137 -4.40 -6.62 15.01
C GLU A 137 -5.89 -6.40 15.27
N ASP A 138 -6.33 -5.15 15.25
CA ASP A 138 -7.73 -4.77 15.09
C ASP A 138 -7.90 -4.25 13.67
N GLY A 139 -8.94 -4.69 12.96
CA GLY A 139 -9.11 -4.40 11.53
C GLY A 139 -8.06 -5.06 10.62
N GLY A 140 -7.67 -6.30 10.91
CA GLY A 140 -6.72 -7.07 10.10
C GLY A 140 -7.26 -7.45 8.71
N ALA A 141 -6.38 -7.49 7.72
CA ALA A 141 -6.71 -7.92 6.36
C ALA A 141 -5.63 -8.84 5.77
N LYS A 142 -5.95 -9.50 4.66
CA LYS A 142 -5.05 -10.43 3.96
C LYS A 142 -5.22 -10.32 2.45
N ILE A 143 -4.15 -10.62 1.73
CA ILE A 143 -4.17 -10.79 0.28
C ILE A 143 -4.39 -12.26 -0.09
N VAL A 144 -5.35 -12.52 -0.97
CA VAL A 144 -5.73 -13.86 -1.46
C VAL A 144 -5.62 -13.89 -2.98
N SER A 145 -5.18 -15.01 -3.55
CA SER A 145 -5.13 -15.15 -5.02
C SER A 145 -6.52 -15.35 -5.59
N THR A 146 -6.80 -14.72 -6.74
CA THR A 146 -8.04 -14.92 -7.49
C THR A 146 -7.84 -15.67 -8.81
N ARG A 147 -6.58 -16.01 -9.12
CA ARG A 147 -6.18 -16.83 -10.25
C ARG A 147 -4.97 -17.69 -9.90
N ASP A 148 -4.63 -18.62 -10.79
CA ASP A 148 -3.38 -19.37 -10.69
C ASP A 148 -2.20 -18.47 -11.06
N TRP A 149 -1.11 -18.65 -10.32
CA TRP A 149 0.16 -17.96 -10.59
C TRP A 149 1.27 -18.99 -10.70
N CYS A 150 2.12 -18.83 -11.70
CA CYS A 150 3.29 -19.66 -11.89
C CYS A 150 4.47 -19.12 -11.09
N LYS A 151 5.36 -20.02 -10.67
CA LYS A 151 6.67 -19.64 -10.14
C LYS A 151 7.37 -18.59 -11.02
N ASN A 152 7.85 -17.53 -10.38
CA ASN A 152 8.48 -16.33 -10.94
C ASN A 152 7.55 -15.29 -11.55
N ASP A 153 6.25 -15.53 -11.61
CA ASP A 153 5.31 -14.47 -11.99
C ASP A 153 5.39 -13.29 -11.02
N LYS A 154 5.10 -12.10 -11.56
CA LYS A 154 5.10 -10.84 -10.80
C LYS A 154 3.70 -10.27 -10.71
N MET A 155 3.29 -9.93 -9.50
CA MET A 155 2.06 -9.21 -9.20
C MET A 155 2.35 -7.71 -9.26
N ASN A 156 2.35 -7.15 -10.46
CA ASN A 156 2.79 -5.76 -10.68
C ASN A 156 1.88 -4.72 -10.02
N LEU A 157 0.62 -5.05 -9.75
CA LEU A 157 -0.35 -4.17 -9.06
C LEU A 157 -0.31 -4.31 -7.53
N LEU A 158 0.37 -5.35 -6.99
CA LEU A 158 0.57 -5.53 -5.56
C LEU A 158 1.86 -4.80 -5.11
N VAL A 159 1.79 -3.46 -5.11
CA VAL A 159 2.94 -2.57 -4.90
C VAL A 159 3.06 -2.15 -3.43
N GLY A 160 4.30 -2.10 -2.94
CA GLY A 160 4.68 -1.41 -1.71
C GLY A 160 5.53 -0.18 -2.03
N CYS A 161 5.22 0.94 -1.40
CA CYS A 161 6.02 2.16 -1.36
C CYS A 161 6.92 2.15 -0.13
N ILE A 162 8.17 2.60 -0.27
CA ILE A 162 9.22 2.44 0.74
C ILE A 162 9.78 3.80 1.11
N ALA A 163 9.68 4.18 2.38
CA ALA A 163 10.40 5.34 2.92
C ALA A 163 11.50 4.87 3.88
N GLU A 164 12.71 5.41 3.74
CA GLU A 164 13.76 5.23 4.74
C GLU A 164 13.43 6.10 5.95
N LEU A 165 13.60 5.55 7.15
CA LEU A 165 13.37 6.25 8.40
C LEU A 165 14.70 6.76 8.97
N THR A 166 14.75 8.03 9.30
CA THR A 166 15.78 8.56 10.19
C THR A 166 15.46 8.21 11.65
N LYS A 167 16.42 8.38 12.57
CA LYS A 167 16.16 8.20 14.00
C LYS A 167 15.06 9.15 14.51
N ASP A 168 15.01 10.37 13.97
CA ASP A 168 13.99 11.36 14.31
C ASP A 168 12.62 10.91 13.79
N ASP A 169 12.55 10.33 12.57
CA ASP A 169 11.32 9.74 12.05
C ASP A 169 10.86 8.55 12.91
N GLU A 170 11.76 7.63 13.27
CA GLU A 170 11.43 6.48 14.14
C GLU A 170 10.83 6.97 15.47
N SER A 171 11.47 7.95 16.12
CA SER A 171 11.02 8.47 17.41
C SER A 171 9.73 9.29 17.36
N SER A 172 9.43 9.93 16.23
CA SER A 172 8.29 10.86 16.10
C SER A 172 7.08 10.28 15.38
N LEU A 173 7.28 9.30 14.49
CA LEU A 173 6.22 8.68 13.70
C LEU A 173 5.78 7.34 14.29
N LEU A 174 6.67 6.58 14.92
CA LEU A 174 6.37 5.22 15.38
C LEU A 174 5.99 5.18 16.86
N VAL A 175 4.96 4.38 17.13
CA VAL A 175 4.47 4.01 18.45
C VAL A 175 4.50 2.48 18.51
N PRO A 176 5.42 1.90 19.31
CA PRO A 176 5.61 0.45 19.36
C PRO A 176 4.31 -0.32 19.62
N GLY A 177 4.09 -1.38 18.84
CA GLY A 177 2.91 -2.23 18.90
C GLY A 177 1.60 -1.59 18.45
N ARG A 178 1.64 -0.40 17.81
CA ARG A 178 0.45 0.29 17.29
C ARG A 178 0.53 0.59 15.81
N ASN A 179 1.63 1.17 15.34
CA ASN A 179 1.79 1.59 13.93
C ASN A 179 3.16 1.19 13.34
N ASP A 180 3.82 0.20 13.93
CA ASP A 180 5.06 -0.41 13.47
C ASP A 180 4.83 -1.73 12.71
N PHE A 181 3.59 -1.97 12.25
CA PHE A 181 3.14 -3.21 11.61
C PHE A 181 3.87 -3.54 10.29
N SER A 182 4.43 -2.54 9.61
CA SER A 182 5.10 -2.71 8.31
C SER A 182 6.48 -2.05 8.25
N VAL A 183 7.20 -2.07 9.38
CA VAL A 183 8.59 -1.61 9.45
C VAL A 183 9.55 -2.77 9.21
N MET A 184 10.48 -2.61 8.28
CA MET A 184 11.53 -3.60 7.98
C MET A 184 12.92 -2.97 8.11
N PHE A 185 13.87 -3.71 8.67
CA PHE A 185 15.26 -3.26 8.77
C PHE A 185 16.07 -3.64 7.53
N SER A 186 16.72 -2.67 6.90
CA SER A 186 17.62 -2.90 5.79
C SER A 186 19.06 -3.06 6.29
N THR A 187 19.61 -4.27 6.23
CA THR A 187 21.03 -4.51 6.58
C THR A 187 21.99 -3.82 5.62
N ARG A 188 21.63 -3.71 4.34
CA ARG A 188 22.44 -3.03 3.31
C ARG A 188 22.56 -1.53 3.57
N LYS A 189 21.46 -0.89 3.98
CA LYS A 189 21.42 0.57 4.22
C LYS A 189 21.63 0.94 5.68
N ASN A 190 21.62 -0.06 6.56
CA ASN A 190 21.73 0.10 8.00
C ASN A 190 20.70 1.10 8.58
N CYS A 191 19.45 1.00 8.11
CA CYS A 191 18.34 1.83 8.55
C CYS A 191 17.02 1.07 8.53
N ALA A 192 16.05 1.50 9.34
CA ALA A 192 14.68 1.05 9.21
C ALA A 192 14.04 1.66 7.96
N GLN A 193 13.10 0.90 7.39
CA GLN A 193 12.32 1.31 6.24
C GLN A 193 10.85 1.07 6.56
N LEU A 194 10.02 2.08 6.33
CA LEU A 194 8.58 1.98 6.38
C LEU A 194 8.05 1.51 5.03
N TRP A 195 7.21 0.47 5.03
CA TRP A 195 6.60 -0.09 3.83
C TRP A 195 5.09 0.07 3.88
N LEU A 196 4.52 0.81 2.95
CA LEU A 196 3.08 1.08 2.87
C LEU A 196 2.55 0.86 1.46
N GLY A 197 1.25 1.03 1.23
CA GLY A 197 0.59 0.66 -0.02
C GLY A 197 0.07 -0.79 -0.02
N PRO A 198 -0.57 -1.26 -1.10
CA PRO A 198 -1.19 -2.58 -1.20
C PRO A 198 -0.40 -3.76 -0.61
N ALA A 199 0.91 -3.77 -0.78
CA ALA A 199 1.76 -4.87 -0.34
C ALA A 199 1.99 -4.92 1.18
N SER A 200 1.63 -3.87 1.95
CA SER A 200 1.67 -3.88 3.42
C SER A 200 0.62 -4.84 4.03
N PHE A 201 -0.39 -5.24 3.27
CA PHE A 201 -1.43 -6.19 3.68
C PHE A 201 -1.05 -7.67 3.48
N ILE A 202 0.19 -7.94 3.05
CA ILE A 202 0.67 -9.31 2.89
C ILE A 202 1.19 -9.80 4.24
N ASN A 203 0.54 -10.84 4.73
CA ASN A 203 0.91 -11.44 6.00
C ASN A 203 2.20 -12.25 5.93
N HIS A 204 2.82 -12.44 7.09
CA HIS A 204 4.01 -13.25 7.24
C HIS A 204 3.71 -14.77 7.24
N ASP A 205 4.58 -15.55 6.60
CA ASP A 205 4.70 -16.99 6.83
C ASP A 205 6.18 -17.43 6.76
N CYS A 206 6.61 -18.30 7.66
CA CYS A 206 7.98 -18.82 7.70
C CYS A 206 8.37 -19.59 6.44
N ARG A 207 7.40 -20.22 5.78
CA ARG A 207 7.54 -20.89 4.48
C ARG A 207 6.67 -20.12 3.49
N PRO A 208 7.11 -18.95 2.99
CA PRO A 208 6.26 -18.09 2.16
C PRO A 208 6.08 -18.64 0.75
N ASN A 209 4.97 -18.32 0.08
CA ASN A 209 4.77 -18.61 -1.35
C ASN A 209 5.18 -17.45 -2.26
N CYS A 210 5.49 -16.28 -1.69
CA CYS A 210 5.92 -15.09 -2.42
C CYS A 210 7.14 -14.43 -1.78
N CYS A 211 7.81 -13.55 -2.52
CA CYS A 211 8.85 -12.65 -2.00
C CYS A 211 8.72 -11.24 -2.59
N PHE A 212 9.23 -10.23 -1.88
CA PHE A 212 9.35 -8.88 -2.45
C PHE A 212 10.46 -8.80 -3.49
N VAL A 213 10.21 -8.03 -4.54
CA VAL A 213 11.19 -7.66 -5.56
C VAL A 213 11.12 -6.17 -5.83
N SER A 214 12.27 -5.51 -5.96
CA SER A 214 12.32 -4.08 -6.24
C SER A 214 11.79 -3.76 -7.63
N THR A 215 10.97 -2.72 -7.74
CA THR A 215 10.43 -2.16 -9.00
C THR A 215 10.95 -0.75 -9.28
N GLY A 216 11.72 -0.18 -8.36
CA GLY A 216 12.29 1.15 -8.45
C GLY A 216 13.13 1.49 -7.21
N ARG A 217 13.49 2.77 -7.07
CA ARG A 217 14.30 3.25 -5.93
C ARG A 217 13.60 3.03 -4.58
N ASP A 218 12.30 3.25 -4.56
CA ASP A 218 11.44 3.35 -3.38
C ASP A 218 10.11 2.61 -3.59
N THR A 219 10.08 1.64 -4.50
CA THR A 219 8.96 0.73 -4.71
C THR A 219 9.40 -0.72 -4.84
N ALA A 220 8.51 -1.62 -4.42
CA ALA A 220 8.64 -3.04 -4.62
C ALA A 220 7.28 -3.64 -5.01
N CYS A 221 7.31 -4.77 -5.71
CA CYS A 221 6.15 -5.62 -5.91
C CYS A 221 6.46 -7.04 -5.44
N VAL A 222 5.58 -7.99 -5.77
CA VAL A 222 5.64 -9.36 -5.27
C VAL A 222 5.93 -10.31 -6.43
N ARG A 223 6.82 -11.27 -6.18
CA ARG A 223 7.14 -12.38 -7.10
C ARG A 223 6.83 -13.72 -6.45
N VAL A 224 6.24 -14.62 -7.23
CA VAL A 224 5.83 -15.96 -6.79
C VAL A 224 7.04 -16.87 -6.67
N LEU A 225 7.15 -17.60 -5.56
CA LEU A 225 8.22 -18.57 -5.29
C LEU A 225 7.84 -20.00 -5.66
N ARG A 226 6.54 -20.31 -5.55
CA ARG A 226 5.93 -21.59 -5.86
C ARG A 226 4.42 -21.44 -5.99
N ASP A 227 3.86 -22.36 -6.75
CA ASP A 227 2.43 -22.58 -6.93
C ASP A 227 1.78 -23.00 -5.59
#